data_AF-A0A1I6R7S2-F1
#
_entry.id   AF-A0A1I6R7S2-F1
#
_cell.length_a   1.000
_cell.length_b   1.000
_cell.length_c   1.000
_cell.angle_alpha   90.00
_cell.angle_beta   90.00
_cell.angle_gamma   90.00
#
_symmetry.space_group_name_H-M   'P 1'
#
loop_
_entity.id
_entity.type
_entity.pdbx_description
1 polymer ?
#
loop_
_entity_poly.entity_id
_entity_poly.type
_entity_poly.pdbx_seq_one_letter_code
_entity_poly.pdbx_strand_id
1 'polypeptide(L)' 'MMYGEVGRLADESLRLGLRQAENAVLLAMAAQYAWADLWFEGYRAAGTALSTARDQRARTRRLIRRGVEPSVAAQELHIV' A
#
# COMPACT_ATOMS: atom_id res chain seq x y z
N MET A 1 -47.02 33.58 2.47
CA MET A 1 -46.26 32.68 3.38
C MET A 1 -45.42 31.65 2.62
N MET A 2 -45.85 31.14 1.46
CA MET A 2 -45.13 30.11 0.70
C MET A 2 -43.74 30.51 0.16
N TYR A 3 -43.53 31.77 -0.26
CA TYR A 3 -42.25 32.21 -0.83
C TYR A 3 -41.06 32.21 0.16
N GLY A 4 -41.32 32.40 1.45
CA GLY A 4 -40.27 32.39 2.48
C GLY A 4 -39.77 30.97 2.81
N GLU A 5 -40.66 29.97 2.74
CA GLU A 5 -40.31 28.58 2.97
C GLU A 5 -39.49 27.99 1.82
N VAL A 6 -39.79 28.36 0.57
CA VAL A 6 -39.01 27.96 -0.60
C VAL A 6 -37.58 28.49 -0.52
N GLY A 7 -37.39 29.75 -0.10
CA GLY A 7 -36.06 30.33 0.12
C GLY A 7 -35.27 29.60 1.21
N ARG A 8 -35.93 29.26 2.33
CA ARG A 8 -35.30 28.50 3.43
C ARG A 8 -34.88 27.09 3.00
N LEU A 9 -35.73 26.40 2.22
CA LEU A 9 -35.42 25.06 1.72
C LEU A 9 -34.28 25.08 0.70
N ALA A 10 -34.22 26.08 -0.16
CA ALA A 10 -33.12 26.26 -1.11
C ALA A 10 -31.79 26.47 -0.38
N ASP A 11 -31.76 27.33 0.65
CA ASP A 11 -30.55 27.59 1.44
C ASP A 11 -30.07 26.35 2.22
N GLU A 12 -31.00 25.61 2.85
CA GLU A 12 -30.68 24.35 3.54
C GLU A 12 -30.17 23.29 2.55
N SER A 13 -30.75 23.20 1.35
CA SER A 13 -30.29 22.26 0.32
C SER A 13 -28.87 22.58 -0.16
N LEU A 14 -28.53 23.87 -0.27
CA LEU A 14 -27.18 24.31 -0.65
C LEU A 14 -26.17 24.00 0.46
N ARG A 15 -26.54 24.24 1.73
CA ARG A 15 -25.70 23.91 2.89
C ARG A 15 -25.45 22.41 3.02
N LEU A 16 -26.48 21.58 2.84
CA LEU A 16 -26.35 20.13 2.86
C LEU A 16 -25.52 19.64 1.67
N GLY A 17 -25.72 20.22 0.48
CA GLY A 17 -24.92 19.92 -0.71
C GLY A 17 -23.45 20.24 -0.51
N LEU A 18 -23.13 21.38 0.12
CA LEU A 18 -21.75 21.76 0.42
C LEU A 18 -21.10 20.78 1.39
N ARG A 19 -21.78 20.42 2.48
CA ARG A 19 -21.29 19.41 3.44
C ARG A 19 -21.11 18.03 2.80
N GLN A 20 -22.00 17.65 1.89
CA GLN A 20 -21.89 16.39 1.15
C GLN A 20 -20.68 16.41 0.22
N ALA A 21 -20.42 17.53 -0.47
CA ALA A 21 -19.25 17.70 -1.32
C ALA A 21 -17.95 17.64 -0.50
N GLU A 22 -17.90 18.32 0.66
CA GLU A 22 -16.76 18.25 1.59
C GLU A 22 -16.48 16.81 2.02
N ASN A 23 -17.51 16.06 2.43
CA ASN A 23 -17.37 14.67 2.82
C ASN A 23 -16.93 13.77 1.65
N ALA A 24 -17.43 14.02 0.44
CA ALA A 24 -17.03 13.28 -0.75
C ALA A 24 -15.55 13.51 -1.09
N VAL A 25 -15.07 14.75 -0.96
CA VAL A 25 -13.65 15.09 -1.15
C VAL A 25 -12.79 14.40 -0.09
N LEU A 26 -13.18 14.46 1.18
CA LEU A 26 -12.44 13.79 2.26
C LEU A 26 -12.38 12.26 2.04
N LEU A 27 -13.49 11.65 1.62
CA LEU A 27 -13.53 10.22 1.32
C LEU A 27 -12.63 9.88 0.12
N ALA A 28 -12.67 10.67 -0.94
CA ALA A 28 -11.82 10.47 -2.11
C ALA A 28 -10.33 10.58 -1.76
N MET A 29 -9.96 11.57 -0.95
CA MET A 29 -8.58 11.73 -0.46
C MET A 29 -8.16 10.56 0.43
N ALA A 30 -9.01 10.13 1.35
CA ALA A 30 -8.73 8.97 2.20
C ALA A 30 -8.51 7.70 1.36
N ALA A 31 -9.35 7.47 0.35
CA ALA A 31 -9.19 6.35 -0.57
C ALA A 31 -7.87 6.42 -1.37
N GLN A 32 -7.49 7.61 -1.84
CA GLN A 32 -6.22 7.81 -2.55
C GLN A 32 -5.02 7.53 -1.65
N TYR A 33 -5.03 8.01 -0.40
CA TYR A 33 -3.96 7.74 0.55
C TYR A 33 -3.86 6.26 0.91
N ALA A 34 -5.00 5.60 1.19
CA ALA A 34 -5.01 4.17 1.47
C ALA A 34 -4.49 3.34 0.29
N TRP A 35 -4.87 3.71 -0.93
CA TRP A 35 -4.35 3.07 -2.14
C TRP A 35 -2.84 3.26 -2.30
N ALA A 36 -2.34 4.48 -2.09
CA ALA A 36 -0.92 4.77 -2.17
C ALA A 36 -0.12 3.99 -1.13
N ASP A 37 -0.61 3.92 0.11
CA ASP A 37 0.06 3.18 1.18
C ASP A 37 0.15 1.69 0.88
N LEU A 38 -0.94 1.07 0.41
CA LEU A 38 -0.95 -0.33 -0.04
C LEU A 38 0.08 -0.57 -1.15
N TRP A 39 0.18 0.35 -2.11
CA TRP A 39 1.15 0.23 -3.20
C TRP A 39 2.60 0.34 -2.69
N PHE A 40 2.87 1.27 -1.77
CA PHE A 40 4.18 1.41 -1.15
C PHE A 40 4.56 0.21 -0.29
N GLU A 41 3.60 -0.36 0.46
CA GLU A 41 3.82 -1.57 1.24
C GLU A 41 4.19 -2.74 0.32
N GLY A 42 3.44 -2.95 -0.77
CA GLY A 42 3.76 -3.95 -1.78
C GLY A 42 5.14 -3.74 -2.40
N TYR A 43 5.50 -2.50 -2.73
CA TYR A 43 6.82 -2.16 -3.25
C TYR A 43 7.94 -2.46 -2.25
N ARG A 44 7.77 -2.09 -0.98
CA ARG A 44 8.74 -2.37 0.08
C ARG A 44 8.87 -3.88 0.31
N ALA A 45 7.76 -4.60 0.41
CA ALA A 45 7.76 -6.05 0.57
C ALA A 45 8.51 -6.73 -0.58
N ALA A 46 8.21 -6.37 -1.84
CA ALA A 46 8.93 -6.90 -3.00
C ALA A 46 10.43 -6.55 -2.96
N GLY A 47 10.79 -5.33 -2.56
CA GLY A 47 12.17 -4.90 -2.39
C GLY A 47 12.92 -5.73 -1.35
N THR A 48 12.32 -5.96 -0.18
CA THR A 48 12.91 -6.79 0.89
C THR A 48 13.06 -8.25 0.47
N ALA A 49 12.07 -8.82 -0.22
CA ALA A 49 12.14 -10.18 -0.76
C ALA A 49 13.28 -10.32 -1.78
N LEU A 50 13.42 -9.35 -2.69
CA LEU A 50 14.49 -9.34 -3.69
C LEU A 50 15.88 -9.19 -3.05
N SER A 51 16.01 -8.31 -2.06
CA SER A 51 17.26 -8.13 -1.31
C SER A 51 17.66 -9.42 -0.59
N THR A 52 16.71 -10.03 0.13
CA THR A 52 16.93 -11.27 0.87
C THR A 52 17.35 -12.40 -0.08
N ALA A 53 16.67 -12.54 -1.22
CA ALA A 53 17.02 -13.52 -2.24
C ALA A 53 18.43 -13.30 -2.80
N ARG A 54 18.83 -12.04 -3.04
CA ARG A 54 20.20 -11.71 -3.50
C ARG A 54 21.25 -12.05 -2.46
N ASP A 55 21.02 -11.71 -1.20
CA ASP A 55 21.94 -11.99 -0.10
C ASP A 55 22.12 -13.49 0.11
N GLN A 56 21.02 -14.24 0.05
CA GLN A 56 21.03 -15.70 0.15
C GLN A 56 21.83 -16.31 -1.02
N ARG A 57 21.60 -15.85 -2.26
CA ARG A 57 22.36 -16.30 -3.43
C ARG A 57 23.86 -15.98 -3.31
N ALA A 58 24.21 -14.83 -2.73
CA ALA A 58 25.59 -14.46 -2.47
C ALA A 58 26.23 -15.36 -1.38
N ARG A 59 25.49 -15.70 -0.33
CA ARG A 59 25.94 -16.64 0.72
C ARG A 59 26.16 -18.05 0.16
N THR A 60 25.21 -18.58 -0.61
CA THR A 60 25.35 -19.91 -1.25
C THR A 60 26.57 -19.94 -2.16
N ARG A 61 26.78 -18.90 -3.00
CA ARG A 61 27.98 -18.81 -3.86
C ARG A 61 29.29 -18.80 -3.06
N ARG A 62 29.32 -18.14 -1.89
CA ARG A 62 30.51 -18.15 -1.02
C ARG A 62 30.79 -19.53 -0.43
N LEU A 63 29.76 -20.27 -0.01
CA LEU A 63 29.91 -21.64 0.49
C LEU A 63 30.44 -22.58 -0.59
N ILE A 64 29.86 -22.51 -1.80
CA ILE A 64 30.32 -23.33 -2.94
C ILE A 64 31.78 -23.00 -3.28
N ARG A 65 32.17 -21.72 -3.30
CA ARG A 65 33.57 -21.32 -3.52
C ARG A 65 34.54 -21.84 -2.45
N ARG A 66 34.05 -22.12 -1.24
CA ARG A 66 34.83 -22.72 -0.15
C ARG A 66 34.86 -24.26 -0.21
N GLY A 67 34.29 -24.86 -1.26
CA GLY A 67 34.28 -26.31 -1.47
C GLY A 67 33.10 -27.03 -0.83
N VAL A 68 32.11 -26.31 -0.30
CA VAL A 68 30.87 -26.92 0.21
C VAL A 68 30.03 -27.40 -0.97
N GLU A 69 29.61 -28.66 -0.93
CA GLU A 69 28.77 -29.25 -1.96
C GLU A 69 27.44 -28.46 -2.09
N PRO A 70 26.93 -28.19 -3.30
CA PRO A 70 25.76 -27.32 -3.49
C PRO A 70 24.50 -27.79 -2.75
N SER A 71 24.28 -29.11 -2.62
CA SER A 71 23.14 -29.67 -1.90
C SER A 71 23.21 -29.35 -0.40
N VAL A 72 24.38 -29.54 0.21
CA VAL A 72 24.68 -29.20 1.62
C VAL A 72 24.58 -27.69 1.84
N ALA A 73 25.12 -26.87 0.94
CA ALA A 73 25.01 -25.41 1.03
C ALA A 73 23.55 -24.91 0.94
N ALA A 74 22.70 -25.58 0.17
CA ALA A 74 21.27 -25.26 0.10
C ALA A 74 20.52 -25.67 1.37
N GLN A 75 20.88 -26.83 1.95
CA GLN A 75 20.27 -27.35 3.17
C GLN A 75 20.63 -26.51 4.42
N GLU A 76 21.90 -26.15 4.58
CA GLU A 76 22.39 -25.29 5.67
C GLU A 76 21.83 -23.86 5.62
N LEU A 77 21.44 -23.40 4.43
CA LEU A 77 20.80 -22.09 4.24
C LEU A 77 19.27 -22.17 4.24
N HIS A 78 18.68 -23.33 4.55
CA HIS A 78 17.24 -23.61 4.50
C HIS A 78 16.58 -23.09 3.20
N ILE A 79 17.22 -23.37 2.06
CA ILE A 79 16.74 -22.97 0.72
C ILE A 79 15.73 -23.99 0.15
N VAL A 80 15.53 -25.13 0.84
CA VAL A 80 14.61 -26.22 0.46
C VAL A 80 13.26 -26.07 1.14
#